data_AF-A0A673FTT4-F1
#
_entry.id   AF-A0A673FTT4-F1
#
_cell.length_a   1.000
_cell.length_b   1.000
_cell.length_c   1.000
_cell.angle_alpha   90.00
_cell.angle_beta   90.00
_cell.angle_gamma   90.00
#
_symmetry.space_group_name_H-M   'P 1'
#
loop_
_entity.id
_entity.type
_entity.pdbx_description
1 polymer ?
#
loop_
_entity_poly.entity_id
_entity_poly.type
_entity_poly.pdbx_seq_one_letter_code
_entity_poly.pdbx_strand_id
1 'polypeptide(L)'
;EHEGSNKKGANSVPPATQLLKSKEAGSQTPLKKEKRPSSSRFSLSNNRELQKLPAFKDVPPAEQEKLFLQKLRQCCVLFDFVSDPLSDLKWKEVKRAALSEMVEYITHNRSVITEPIYPEVVHVFAVNMFRALPPSSNPTGAEFDPEEDEPNLEAAWPHLQLVYEFFLRFLESPDFQPNIAKKYIDQKFVMQLLELFDSEDPRERDFLKTTLHRIYGKFLGLRAYIRKQINNIFYRFIYETEHHNGIAELLEILGSIINGFALPLKEEHKIFLLKVLLPLHKVKSLSVYHPQVRSGVYIEMIHMHASQCVEKVIFYVLLRT
;
A
#
# COMPACT_ATOMS: atom_id res chain seq x y z
N GLU A 1 16.15 -74.31 -55.90
CA GLU A 1 16.89 -73.60 -54.85
C GLU A 1 16.92 -72.10 -55.18
N HIS A 2 16.64 -71.31 -54.14
CA HIS A 2 16.69 -69.84 -54.03
C HIS A 2 15.68 -68.96 -54.78
N GLU A 3 14.63 -68.58 -54.01
CA GLU A 3 13.74 -67.44 -54.24
C GLU A 3 14.45 -66.09 -54.07
N GLY A 4 13.99 -65.10 -54.85
CA GLY A 4 14.38 -63.69 -54.72
C GLY A 4 13.71 -62.85 -55.80
N SER A 5 12.37 -62.84 -55.82
CA SER A 5 11.54 -62.13 -56.82
C SER A 5 11.61 -60.61 -56.57
N ASN A 6 11.95 -59.75 -57.55
CA ASN A 6 11.11 -59.29 -58.67
C ASN A 6 9.72 -58.80 -58.21
N LYS A 7 9.14 -57.71 -58.71
CA LYS A 7 9.49 -56.74 -59.76
C LYS A 7 8.35 -55.72 -59.77
N LYS A 8 8.67 -54.52 -60.28
CA LYS A 8 7.88 -53.65 -61.19
C LYS A 8 6.36 -53.55 -60.93
N GLY A 9 5.80 -52.38 -60.71
CA GLY A 9 6.11 -51.09 -61.34
C GLY A 9 4.98 -50.73 -62.30
N ALA A 10 4.23 -49.69 -61.98
CA ALA A 10 3.35 -48.96 -62.90
C ALA A 10 3.07 -47.56 -62.32
N ASN A 11 3.34 -46.53 -63.13
CA ASN A 11 3.01 -45.13 -62.87
C ASN A 11 1.49 -44.89 -63.06
N SER A 12 0.85 -44.18 -62.14
CA SER A 12 -0.24 -43.22 -62.42
C SER A 12 -0.75 -42.57 -61.12
N VAL A 13 -0.54 -41.26 -60.98
CA VAL A 13 -1.23 -40.34 -60.04
C VAL A 13 -2.66 -40.14 -60.58
N PRO A 14 -3.77 -40.12 -59.79
CA PRO A 14 -4.06 -39.22 -58.65
C PRO A 14 -4.84 -39.95 -57.49
N PRO A 15 -5.18 -39.37 -56.30
CA PRO A 15 -6.02 -38.16 -56.12
C PRO A 15 -5.70 -37.29 -54.89
N ALA A 16 -6.27 -36.07 -54.91
CA ALA A 16 -6.47 -35.26 -53.71
C ALA A 16 -7.95 -35.38 -53.29
N THR A 17 -8.22 -35.73 -52.03
CA THR A 17 -9.29 -35.17 -51.17
C THR A 17 -9.03 -35.61 -49.72
N GLN A 18 -9.37 -34.70 -48.81
CA GLN A 18 -8.90 -34.58 -47.43
C GLN A 18 -9.68 -35.39 -46.39
N LEU A 19 -9.07 -35.43 -45.19
CA LEU A 19 -9.62 -35.64 -43.83
C LEU A 19 -9.77 -37.07 -43.30
N LEU A 20 -8.78 -37.49 -42.51
CA LEU A 20 -8.95 -38.46 -41.42
C LEU A 20 -8.41 -37.85 -40.12
N LYS A 21 -9.33 -37.75 -39.16
CA LYS A 21 -9.16 -37.23 -37.81
C LYS A 21 -8.41 -38.27 -36.97
N SER A 22 -7.14 -38.04 -36.67
CA SER A 22 -6.36 -38.86 -35.74
C SER A 22 -6.61 -38.43 -34.30
N LYS A 23 -7.20 -39.34 -33.52
CA LYS A 23 -7.14 -39.36 -32.06
C LYS A 23 -5.77 -39.90 -31.64
N GLU A 24 -5.06 -39.19 -30.76
CA GLU A 24 -4.20 -39.73 -29.70
C GLU A 24 -3.77 -38.54 -28.82
N ALA A 25 -4.30 -38.45 -27.59
CA ALA A 25 -3.69 -38.96 -26.36
C ALA A 25 -2.46 -38.13 -25.91
N GLY A 26 -2.69 -37.23 -24.96
CA GLY A 26 -1.64 -36.45 -24.30
C GLY A 26 -2.23 -35.65 -23.15
N SER A 27 -2.03 -36.15 -21.94
CA SER A 27 -2.52 -35.65 -20.66
C SER A 27 -2.32 -34.14 -20.45
N GLN A 28 -3.40 -33.43 -20.08
CA GLN A 28 -3.29 -32.11 -19.47
C GLN A 28 -2.67 -32.27 -18.08
N THR A 29 -1.40 -31.91 -17.95
CA THR A 29 -0.83 -31.57 -16.64
C THR A 29 -1.52 -30.29 -16.15
N PRO A 30 -2.08 -30.25 -14.93
CA PRO A 30 -2.58 -29.02 -14.38
C PRO A 30 -1.40 -28.06 -14.21
N LEU A 31 -1.47 -26.89 -14.84
CA LEU A 31 -0.61 -25.76 -14.54
C LEU A 31 -0.66 -25.55 -13.01
N LYS A 32 0.45 -25.86 -12.35
CA LYS A 32 0.65 -25.59 -10.93
C LYS A 32 0.44 -24.09 -10.76
N LYS A 33 -0.69 -23.68 -10.18
CA LYS A 33 -0.82 -22.33 -9.59
C LYS A 33 0.29 -22.25 -8.54
N GLU A 34 1.41 -21.62 -8.88
CA GLU A 34 2.39 -21.24 -7.87
C GLU A 34 1.65 -20.41 -6.82
N LYS A 35 1.73 -20.85 -5.56
CA LYS A 35 1.14 -20.12 -4.43
C LYS A 35 1.87 -18.77 -4.37
N ARG A 36 1.22 -17.71 -4.87
CA ARG A 36 1.72 -16.34 -4.77
C ARG A 36 2.05 -16.08 -3.28
N PRO A 37 3.24 -15.57 -2.95
CA PRO A 37 3.61 -15.26 -1.58
C PRO A 37 2.66 -14.19 -1.01
N SER A 38 2.37 -14.29 0.29
CA SER A 38 1.57 -13.30 1.02
C SER A 38 2.11 -11.89 0.78
N SER A 39 1.20 -10.93 0.63
CA SER A 39 1.45 -9.47 0.59
C SER A 39 2.20 -8.94 1.80
N SER A 40 2.43 -9.77 2.84
CA SER A 40 3.35 -9.45 3.93
C SER A 40 3.87 -10.62 4.76
N ARG A 41 5.02 -10.40 5.40
CA ARG A 41 5.66 -11.33 6.36
C ARG A 41 5.53 -10.79 7.79
N PHE A 42 4.48 -11.19 8.49
CA PHE A 42 4.30 -10.88 9.90
C PHE A 42 5.15 -11.81 10.79
N SER A 43 5.78 -11.23 11.82
CA SER A 43 6.40 -11.99 12.91
C SER A 43 5.33 -12.50 13.86
N LEU A 44 4.84 -13.73 13.65
CA LEU A 44 3.77 -14.33 14.44
C LEU A 44 4.11 -14.37 15.94
N SER A 45 3.10 -14.18 16.79
CA SER A 45 3.27 -14.25 18.25
C SER A 45 3.36 -15.70 18.73
N ASN A 46 4.27 -15.98 19.66
CA ASN A 46 4.46 -17.32 20.23
C ASN A 46 3.26 -17.79 21.07
N ASN A 47 2.63 -16.87 21.82
CA ASN A 47 1.37 -17.12 22.53
C ASN A 47 0.25 -16.31 21.87
N ARG A 48 -0.79 -17.01 21.40
CA ARG A 48 -1.92 -16.45 20.64
C ARG A 48 -3.25 -16.54 21.38
N GLU A 49 -3.23 -17.00 22.63
CA GLU A 49 -4.44 -17.07 23.45
C GLU A 49 -4.76 -15.68 24.02
N LEU A 50 -5.99 -15.22 23.76
CA LEU A 50 -6.48 -13.94 24.26
C LEU A 50 -7.49 -14.14 25.38
N GLN A 51 -7.53 -13.23 26.34
CA GLN A 51 -8.62 -13.21 27.31
C GLN A 51 -9.78 -12.37 26.77
N LYS A 52 -11.00 -12.90 26.77
CA LYS A 52 -12.19 -12.11 26.42
C LYS A 52 -12.48 -11.09 27.53
N LEU A 53 -12.02 -9.86 27.33
CA LEU A 53 -12.22 -8.74 28.24
C LEU A 53 -13.68 -8.22 28.20
N PRO A 54 -14.20 -7.62 29.29
CA PRO A 54 -15.54 -7.04 29.32
C PRO A 54 -15.69 -5.88 28.33
N ALA A 55 -16.94 -5.50 28.03
CA ALA A 55 -17.22 -4.35 27.18
C ALA A 55 -17.07 -3.04 27.97
N PHE A 56 -16.74 -1.93 27.28
CA PHE A 56 -16.57 -0.63 27.95
C PHE A 56 -17.82 -0.14 28.67
N LYS A 57 -19.00 -0.43 28.09
CA LYS A 57 -20.31 -0.06 28.67
C LYS A 57 -20.63 -0.80 29.98
N ASP A 58 -20.00 -1.94 30.21
CA ASP A 58 -20.25 -2.80 31.38
C ASP A 58 -19.28 -2.47 32.54
N VAL A 59 -18.38 -1.51 32.35
CA VAL A 59 -17.33 -1.14 33.31
C VAL A 59 -17.49 0.32 33.75
N PRO A 60 -17.36 0.62 35.06
CA PRO A 60 -17.44 1.99 35.56
C PRO A 60 -16.42 2.93 34.90
N PRO A 61 -16.74 4.23 34.68
CA PRO A 61 -15.84 5.17 34.00
C PRO A 61 -14.41 5.22 34.58
N ALA A 62 -14.26 5.07 35.90
CA ALA A 62 -12.96 5.07 36.57
C ALA A 62 -12.05 3.89 36.19
N GLU A 63 -12.60 2.78 35.71
CA GLU A 63 -11.85 1.59 35.30
C GLU A 63 -11.67 1.47 33.78
N GLN A 64 -12.38 2.30 33.00
CA GLN A 64 -12.38 2.22 31.54
C GLN A 64 -10.99 2.48 30.92
N GLU A 65 -10.21 3.42 31.46
CA GLU A 65 -8.86 3.69 30.96
C GLU A 65 -7.94 2.47 31.13
N LYS A 66 -8.02 1.81 32.29
CA LYS A 66 -7.26 0.58 32.56
C LYS A 66 -7.69 -0.54 31.63
N LEU A 67 -8.99 -0.70 31.38
CA LEU A 67 -9.52 -1.67 30.42
C LEU A 67 -9.04 -1.37 29.00
N PHE A 68 -9.01 -0.09 28.62
CA PHE A 68 -8.56 0.34 27.30
C PHE A 68 -7.10 -0.04 27.06
N LEU A 69 -6.23 0.24 28.03
CA LEU A 69 -4.82 -0.18 28.01
C LEU A 69 -4.67 -1.71 27.88
N GLN A 70 -5.50 -2.49 28.59
CA GLN A 70 -5.46 -3.95 28.49
C GLN A 70 -5.88 -4.44 27.09
N LYS A 71 -6.93 -3.86 26.50
CA LYS A 71 -7.37 -4.19 25.14
C LYS A 71 -6.30 -3.83 24.10
N LEU A 72 -5.66 -2.66 24.22
CA LEU A 72 -4.55 -2.25 23.36
C LEU A 72 -3.43 -3.30 23.38
N ARG A 73 -2.96 -3.69 24.56
CA ARG A 73 -1.90 -4.69 24.72
C ARG A 73 -2.26 -6.06 24.12
N GLN A 74 -3.51 -6.52 24.29
CA GLN A 74 -3.97 -7.75 23.65
C GLN A 74 -3.95 -7.66 22.12
N CYS A 75 -4.21 -6.48 21.56
CA CYS A 75 -4.20 -6.27 20.12
C CYS A 75 -2.79 -6.31 19.50
N CYS A 76 -1.72 -6.33 20.30
CA CYS A 76 -0.35 -6.58 19.82
C CYS A 76 -0.11 -8.04 19.41
N VAL A 77 -0.98 -8.99 19.80
CA VAL A 77 -0.86 -10.40 19.42
C VAL A 77 -1.17 -10.58 17.92
N LEU A 78 -0.21 -11.11 17.17
CA LEU A 78 -0.31 -11.31 15.73
C LEU A 78 -0.73 -12.75 15.41
N PHE A 79 -1.70 -12.87 14.51
CA PHE A 79 -2.27 -14.15 14.07
C PHE A 79 -1.84 -14.48 12.65
N ASP A 80 -1.80 -15.77 12.33
CA ASP A 80 -1.53 -16.24 10.99
C ASP A 80 -2.81 -16.29 10.16
N PHE A 81 -2.85 -15.56 9.05
CA PHE A 81 -3.97 -15.57 8.10
C PHE A 81 -3.61 -16.29 6.79
N VAL A 82 -2.35 -16.73 6.62
CA VAL A 82 -1.80 -17.20 5.36
C VAL A 82 -1.46 -18.68 5.43
N SER A 83 -0.62 -19.08 6.39
CA SER A 83 -0.13 -20.47 6.45
C SER A 83 -1.21 -21.41 6.98
N ASP A 84 -1.97 -20.95 7.97
CA ASP A 84 -3.15 -21.65 8.51
C ASP A 84 -4.32 -20.67 8.72
N PRO A 85 -5.12 -20.41 7.66
CA PRO A 85 -6.23 -19.46 7.74
C PRO A 85 -7.31 -19.84 8.76
N LEU A 86 -7.46 -21.14 9.04
CA LEU A 86 -8.47 -21.69 9.94
C LEU A 86 -7.94 -21.86 11.39
N SER A 87 -6.69 -21.49 11.66
CA SER A 87 -6.16 -21.46 13.03
C SER A 87 -6.79 -20.34 13.85
N ASP A 88 -6.83 -20.53 15.17
CA ASP A 88 -7.07 -19.48 16.14
C ASP A 88 -8.36 -18.66 15.91
N LEU A 89 -9.37 -19.20 15.22
CA LEU A 89 -10.59 -18.47 14.83
C LEU A 89 -11.26 -17.75 16.01
N LYS A 90 -11.32 -18.44 17.16
CA LYS A 90 -11.82 -17.88 18.42
C LYS A 90 -11.05 -16.61 18.81
N TRP A 91 -9.73 -16.64 18.76
CA TRP A 91 -8.85 -15.56 19.20
C TRP A 91 -8.76 -14.44 18.16
N LYS A 92 -8.79 -14.78 16.86
CA LYS A 92 -8.95 -13.83 15.76
C LYS A 92 -10.23 -13.00 15.94
N GLU A 93 -11.34 -13.63 16.31
CA GLU A 93 -12.61 -12.93 16.56
C GLU A 93 -12.54 -12.06 17.83
N VAL A 94 -11.90 -12.54 18.91
CA VAL A 94 -11.68 -11.73 20.12
C VAL A 94 -10.91 -10.44 19.78
N LYS A 95 -9.83 -10.53 19.01
CA LYS A 95 -9.06 -9.35 18.57
C LYS A 95 -9.89 -8.44 17.66
N ARG A 96 -10.63 -8.99 16.69
CA ARG A 96 -11.49 -8.22 15.79
C ARG A 96 -12.53 -7.42 16.58
N ALA A 97 -13.25 -8.08 17.48
CA ALA A 97 -14.26 -7.44 18.33
C ALA A 97 -13.64 -6.37 19.24
N ALA A 98 -12.47 -6.63 19.84
CA ALA A 98 -11.78 -5.65 20.68
C ALA A 98 -11.35 -4.40 19.90
N LEU A 99 -10.79 -4.56 18.69
CA LEU A 99 -10.42 -3.44 17.82
C LEU A 99 -11.65 -2.63 17.40
N SER A 100 -12.72 -3.29 16.97
CA SER A 100 -13.98 -2.63 16.59
C SER A 100 -14.56 -1.81 17.74
N GLU A 101 -14.59 -2.39 18.94
CA GLU A 101 -15.09 -1.70 20.13
C GLU A 101 -14.21 -0.50 20.51
N MET A 102 -12.88 -0.61 20.37
CA MET A 102 -11.98 0.51 20.62
C MET A 102 -12.18 1.65 19.61
N VAL A 103 -12.47 1.35 18.33
CA VAL A 103 -12.83 2.38 17.33
C VAL A 103 -14.09 3.12 17.77
N GLU A 104 -15.14 2.40 18.14
CA GLU A 104 -16.39 3.00 18.61
C GLU A 104 -16.18 3.85 19.86
N TYR A 105 -15.40 3.33 20.83
CA TYR A 105 -15.10 4.00 22.09
C TYR A 105 -14.42 5.36 21.89
N ILE A 106 -13.37 5.43 21.07
CA ILE A 106 -12.66 6.70 20.85
C ILE A 106 -13.43 7.67 19.97
N THR A 107 -14.39 7.18 19.18
CA THR A 107 -15.20 8.01 18.28
C THR A 107 -16.34 8.69 19.02
N HIS A 108 -17.00 7.99 19.95
CA HIS A 108 -18.19 8.49 20.64
C HIS A 108 -17.91 9.11 22.00
N ASN A 109 -16.78 8.81 22.63
CA ASN A 109 -16.44 9.32 23.95
C ASN A 109 -15.39 10.44 23.85
N ARG A 110 -15.59 11.50 24.62
CA ARG A 110 -14.64 12.62 24.75
C ARG A 110 -13.69 12.38 25.90
N SER A 111 -12.54 13.03 25.87
CA SER A 111 -11.50 13.02 26.91
C SER A 111 -10.95 11.63 27.26
N VAL A 112 -11.09 10.64 26.36
CA VAL A 112 -10.57 9.28 26.56
C VAL A 112 -9.10 9.12 26.18
N ILE A 113 -8.54 10.10 25.46
CA ILE A 113 -7.14 10.09 25.03
C ILE A 113 -6.28 10.79 26.10
N THR A 114 -5.87 10.03 27.11
CA THR A 114 -4.97 10.49 28.17
C THR A 114 -3.50 10.30 27.78
N GLU A 115 -2.57 10.94 28.49
CA GLU A 115 -1.12 10.83 28.22
C GLU A 115 -0.58 9.38 28.12
N PRO A 116 -0.93 8.43 29.02
CA PRO A 116 -0.41 7.06 28.96
C PRO A 116 -0.93 6.25 27.75
N ILE A 117 -1.99 6.70 27.08
CA ILE A 117 -2.57 6.02 25.92
C ILE A 117 -1.71 6.20 24.66
N TYR A 118 -1.06 7.36 24.49
CA TYR A 118 -0.25 7.69 23.31
C TYR A 118 0.82 6.64 22.95
N PRO A 119 1.74 6.24 23.88
CA PRO A 119 2.76 5.24 23.54
C PRO A 119 2.15 3.89 23.17
N GLU A 120 1.06 3.49 23.83
CA GLU A 120 0.42 2.19 23.63
C GLU A 120 -0.28 2.13 22.26
N VAL A 121 -0.99 3.19 21.85
CA VAL A 121 -1.61 3.29 20.52
C VAL A 121 -0.55 3.26 19.41
N VAL A 122 0.53 4.03 19.56
CA VAL A 122 1.63 4.04 18.58
C VAL A 122 2.32 2.68 18.51
N HIS A 123 2.50 2.00 19.65
CA HIS A 123 3.07 0.66 19.69
C HIS A 123 2.17 -0.38 19.03
N VAL A 124 0.86 -0.39 19.32
CA VAL A 124 -0.12 -1.27 18.68
C VAL A 124 -0.10 -1.09 17.17
N PHE A 125 -0.10 0.16 16.68
CA PHE A 125 0.01 0.44 15.26
C PHE A 125 1.32 -0.11 14.67
N ALA A 126 2.47 0.21 15.29
CA ALA A 126 3.77 -0.22 14.80
C ALA A 126 3.89 -1.76 14.72
N VAL A 127 3.43 -2.49 15.74
CA VAL A 127 3.48 -3.96 15.79
C VAL A 127 2.58 -4.59 14.73
N ASN A 128 1.41 -4.02 14.47
CA ASN A 128 0.45 -4.57 13.50
C ASN A 128 0.75 -4.14 12.06
N MET A 129 1.45 -3.02 11.84
CA MET A 129 1.62 -2.47 10.49
C MET A 129 3.02 -2.63 9.92
N PHE A 130 4.07 -2.33 10.72
CA PHE A 130 5.43 -2.23 10.20
C PHE A 130 6.03 -3.62 9.97
N ARG A 131 6.10 -3.98 8.70
CA ARG A 131 6.55 -5.28 8.21
C ARG A 131 7.30 -5.10 6.89
N ALA A 132 8.16 -6.06 6.57
CA ALA A 132 8.72 -6.13 5.24
C ALA A 132 7.62 -6.59 4.27
N LEU A 133 7.40 -5.79 3.22
CA LEU A 133 6.60 -6.20 2.08
C LEU A 133 7.32 -7.33 1.33
N PRO A 134 6.61 -8.31 0.76
CA PRO A 134 7.21 -9.35 -0.05
C PRO A 134 7.86 -8.74 -1.29
N PRO A 135 8.81 -9.45 -1.91
CA PRO A 135 9.23 -9.08 -3.26
C PRO A 135 8.01 -9.09 -4.19
N SER A 136 7.95 -8.11 -5.10
CA SER A 136 6.90 -8.00 -6.12
C SER A 136 6.71 -9.34 -6.83
N SER A 137 5.46 -9.77 -6.98
CA SER A 137 5.13 -10.98 -7.75
C SER A 137 5.10 -10.75 -9.25
N ASN A 138 5.26 -9.50 -9.69
CA ASN A 138 5.02 -9.10 -11.07
C ASN A 138 6.31 -9.25 -11.89
N PRO A 139 6.22 -9.70 -13.16
CA PRO A 139 7.39 -9.86 -14.01
C PRO A 139 8.11 -8.52 -14.18
N THR A 140 9.39 -8.45 -13.80
CA THR A 140 10.19 -7.23 -13.97
C THR A 140 10.56 -7.02 -15.44
N GLY A 141 10.35 -5.81 -15.97
CA GLY A 141 10.90 -5.39 -17.25
C GLY A 141 9.87 -4.98 -18.30
N ALA A 142 10.14 -5.27 -19.58
CA ALA A 142 9.35 -4.78 -20.71
C ALA A 142 7.98 -5.46 -20.89
N GLU A 143 7.73 -6.55 -20.15
CA GLU A 143 6.45 -7.28 -20.13
C GLU A 143 5.57 -6.88 -18.93
N PHE A 144 6.02 -5.95 -18.09
CA PHE A 144 5.24 -5.42 -16.99
C PHE A 144 4.17 -4.46 -17.52
N ASP A 145 2.92 -4.91 -17.54
CA ASP A 145 1.76 -4.03 -17.72
C ASP A 145 1.04 -3.84 -16.37
N PRO A 146 1.23 -2.70 -15.70
CA PRO A 146 0.58 -2.43 -14.42
C PRO A 146 -0.95 -2.32 -14.50
N GLU A 147 -1.55 -2.21 -15.69
CA GLU A 147 -3.02 -2.25 -15.83
C GLU A 147 -3.57 -3.68 -15.88
N GLU A 148 -2.76 -4.69 -16.23
CA GLU A 148 -3.17 -6.10 -16.30
C GLU A 148 -2.86 -6.88 -15.01
N ASP A 149 -2.06 -6.33 -14.11
CA ASP A 149 -1.69 -6.98 -12.85
C ASP A 149 -2.85 -7.01 -11.84
N GLU A 150 -3.33 -8.23 -11.53
CA GLU A 150 -4.32 -8.43 -10.46
C GLU A 150 -3.72 -8.06 -9.09
N PRO A 151 -4.35 -7.17 -8.31
CA PRO A 151 -3.82 -6.75 -7.01
C PRO A 151 -3.82 -7.92 -6.01
N ASN A 152 -2.68 -8.13 -5.37
CA ASN A 152 -2.56 -9.11 -4.29
C ASN A 152 -3.15 -8.52 -3.00
N LEU A 153 -4.31 -9.04 -2.61
CA LEU A 153 -5.03 -8.57 -1.43
C LEU A 153 -4.45 -9.16 -0.13
N GLU A 154 -4.34 -8.32 0.90
CA GLU A 154 -3.80 -8.73 2.19
C GLU A 154 -4.76 -9.66 2.95
N ALA A 155 -4.27 -10.84 3.33
CA ALA A 155 -5.07 -11.86 4.00
C ALA A 155 -5.45 -11.45 5.44
N ALA A 156 -4.58 -10.70 6.11
CA ALA A 156 -4.83 -10.17 7.45
C ALA A 156 -5.73 -8.92 7.47
N TRP A 157 -6.27 -8.51 6.32
CA TRP A 157 -7.07 -7.29 6.18
C TRP A 157 -8.18 -7.08 7.22
N PRO A 158 -8.94 -8.11 7.67
CA PRO A 158 -9.97 -7.93 8.69
C PRO A 158 -9.46 -7.35 10.02
N HIS A 159 -8.18 -7.56 10.35
CA HIS A 159 -7.54 -6.93 11.51
C HIS A 159 -6.88 -5.60 11.13
N LEU A 160 -6.15 -5.56 10.01
CA LEU A 160 -5.41 -4.36 9.60
C LEU A 160 -6.32 -3.16 9.31
N GLN A 161 -7.46 -3.41 8.68
CA GLN A 161 -8.47 -2.36 8.43
C GLN A 161 -8.86 -1.65 9.74
N LEU A 162 -9.16 -2.42 10.79
CA LEU A 162 -9.56 -1.87 12.08
C LEU A 162 -8.40 -1.15 12.79
N VAL A 163 -7.16 -1.62 12.64
CA VAL A 163 -5.98 -0.93 13.18
C VAL A 163 -5.76 0.42 12.48
N TYR A 164 -5.87 0.47 11.15
CA TYR A 164 -5.81 1.72 10.39
C TYR A 164 -6.94 2.67 10.78
N GLU A 165 -8.18 2.18 10.83
CA GLU A 165 -9.34 2.97 11.21
C GLU A 165 -9.20 3.55 12.62
N PHE A 166 -8.81 2.71 13.58
CA PHE A 166 -8.54 3.12 14.95
C PHE A 166 -7.48 4.22 15.02
N PHE A 167 -6.35 4.03 14.33
CA PHE A 167 -5.27 5.02 14.35
C PHE A 167 -5.68 6.34 13.68
N LEU A 168 -6.46 6.29 12.59
CA LEU A 168 -7.02 7.49 11.97
C LEU A 168 -7.97 8.23 12.89
N ARG A 169 -8.92 7.54 13.54
CA ARG A 169 -9.83 8.14 14.52
C ARG A 169 -9.06 8.75 15.69
N PHE A 170 -8.00 8.10 16.15
CA PHE A 170 -7.11 8.62 17.19
C PHE A 170 -6.41 9.92 16.75
N LEU A 171 -5.88 9.96 15.53
CA LEU A 171 -5.25 11.17 14.99
C LEU A 171 -6.27 12.30 14.74
N GLU A 172 -7.48 11.98 14.32
CA GLU A 172 -8.53 12.95 13.98
C GLU A 172 -9.31 13.45 15.20
N SER A 173 -9.20 12.78 16.34
CA SER A 173 -9.87 13.16 17.57
C SER A 173 -9.56 14.62 17.95
N PRO A 174 -10.58 15.39 18.39
CA PRO A 174 -10.37 16.76 18.87
C PRO A 174 -9.51 16.81 20.15
N ASP A 175 -9.46 15.71 20.92
CA ASP A 175 -8.67 15.60 22.15
C ASP A 175 -7.20 15.23 21.88
N PHE A 176 -6.84 14.99 20.62
CA PHE A 176 -5.48 14.64 20.22
C PHE A 176 -4.51 15.83 20.40
N GLN A 177 -3.42 15.61 21.12
CA GLN A 177 -2.40 16.60 21.42
C GLN A 177 -1.08 16.29 20.70
N PRO A 178 -0.72 17.03 19.62
CA PRO A 178 0.51 16.79 18.87
C PRO A 178 1.79 16.92 19.71
N ASN A 179 1.76 17.76 20.75
CA ASN A 179 2.92 17.98 21.63
C ASN A 179 3.31 16.77 22.47
N ILE A 180 2.36 15.89 22.77
CA ILE A 180 2.62 14.62 23.48
C ILE A 180 3.01 13.56 22.46
N ALA A 181 2.23 13.43 21.38
CA ALA A 181 2.42 12.43 20.35
C ALA A 181 3.79 12.51 19.64
N LYS A 182 4.37 13.71 19.49
CA LYS A 182 5.68 13.90 18.82
C LYS A 182 6.85 13.16 19.48
N LYS A 183 6.68 12.71 20.75
CA LYS A 183 7.68 11.89 21.45
C LYS A 183 7.71 10.44 20.93
N TYR A 184 6.64 9.99 20.29
CA TYR A 184 6.44 8.61 19.85
C TYR A 184 6.32 8.49 18.33
N ILE A 185 5.78 9.53 17.67
CA ILE A 185 5.74 9.64 16.21
C ILE A 185 6.97 10.46 15.77
N ASP A 186 8.06 9.76 15.51
CA ASP A 186 9.35 10.32 15.14
C ASP A 186 9.69 10.06 13.65
N GLN A 187 10.91 10.41 13.24
CA GLN A 187 11.38 10.18 11.87
C GLN A 187 11.43 8.68 11.51
N LYS A 188 11.72 7.81 12.48
CA LYS A 188 11.75 6.36 12.26
C LYS A 188 10.35 5.83 11.98
N PHE A 189 9.36 6.25 12.78
CA PHE A 189 7.96 5.91 12.54
C PHE A 189 7.51 6.33 11.14
N VAL A 190 7.83 7.57 10.72
CA VAL A 190 7.47 8.07 9.39
C VAL A 190 8.15 7.27 8.27
N MET A 191 9.42 6.90 8.45
CA MET A 191 10.15 6.10 7.46
C MET A 191 9.48 4.73 7.28
N GLN A 192 9.20 4.02 8.37
CA GLN A 192 8.53 2.70 8.31
C GLN A 192 7.10 2.80 7.74
N LEU A 193 6.39 3.91 8.01
CA LEU A 193 5.09 4.18 7.40
C LEU A 193 5.20 4.39 5.88
N LEU A 194 6.22 5.11 5.43
CA LEU A 194 6.46 5.36 4.00
C LEU A 194 6.85 4.09 3.24
N GLU A 195 7.57 3.16 3.85
CA GLU A 195 7.91 1.86 3.25
C GLU A 195 6.66 1.03 2.89
N LEU A 196 5.54 1.22 3.61
CA LEU A 196 4.30 0.50 3.34
C LEU A 196 3.54 1.01 2.10
N PHE A 197 3.89 2.17 1.54
CA PHE A 197 3.23 2.70 0.33
C PHE A 197 3.48 1.81 -0.90
N ASP A 198 4.46 0.92 -0.86
CA ASP A 198 4.70 -0.04 -1.94
C ASP A 198 3.81 -1.30 -1.84
N SER A 199 2.84 -1.33 -0.91
CA SER A 199 1.86 -2.41 -0.78
C SER A 199 1.07 -2.58 -2.08
N GLU A 200 0.88 -3.83 -2.52
CA GLU A 200 0.08 -4.17 -3.70
C GLU A 200 -1.43 -3.95 -3.44
N ASP A 201 -1.86 -3.95 -2.17
CA ASP A 201 -3.26 -3.76 -1.78
C ASP A 201 -3.66 -2.27 -1.84
N PRO A 202 -4.51 -1.85 -2.79
CA PRO A 202 -4.93 -0.45 -2.92
C PRO A 202 -5.67 0.08 -1.68
N ARG A 203 -6.34 -0.81 -0.94
CA ARG A 203 -7.06 -0.42 0.29
C ARG A 203 -6.08 0.03 1.36
N GLU A 204 -4.95 -0.68 1.49
CA GLU A 204 -3.87 -0.31 2.41
C GLU A 204 -3.28 1.05 2.02
N ARG A 205 -3.00 1.27 0.73
CA ARG A 205 -2.45 2.54 0.23
C ARG A 205 -3.36 3.73 0.50
N ASP A 206 -4.68 3.59 0.38
CA ASP A 206 -5.61 4.70 0.66
C ASP A 206 -5.65 5.09 2.15
N PHE A 207 -5.56 4.11 3.06
CA PHE A 207 -5.41 4.37 4.50
C PHE A 207 -4.05 5.04 4.81
N LEU A 208 -2.97 4.55 4.21
CA LEU A 208 -1.63 5.15 4.35
C LEU A 208 -1.60 6.59 3.86
N LYS A 209 -2.23 6.86 2.71
CA LYS A 209 -2.38 8.20 2.13
C LYS A 209 -2.99 9.18 3.14
N THR A 210 -4.15 8.80 3.67
CA THR A 210 -4.88 9.62 4.64
C THR A 210 -4.09 9.78 5.93
N THR A 211 -3.48 8.70 6.44
CA THR A 211 -2.69 8.72 7.69
C THR A 211 -1.48 9.64 7.58
N LEU A 212 -0.70 9.51 6.51
CA LEU A 212 0.47 10.35 6.26
C LEU A 212 0.09 11.82 6.08
N HIS A 213 -1.02 12.10 5.37
CA HIS A 213 -1.53 13.47 5.23
C HIS A 213 -1.90 14.09 6.58
N ARG A 214 -2.60 13.36 7.46
CA ARG A 214 -2.92 13.83 8.82
C ARG A 214 -1.67 14.09 9.66
N ILE A 215 -0.68 13.20 9.59
CA ILE A 215 0.61 13.38 10.28
C ILE A 215 1.32 14.64 9.75
N TYR A 216 1.41 14.82 8.43
CA TYR A 216 2.02 16.00 7.82
C TYR A 216 1.35 17.31 8.27
N GLY A 217 0.01 17.31 8.33
CA GLY A 217 -0.77 18.45 8.80
C GLY A 217 -0.47 18.83 10.25
N LYS A 218 -0.48 17.83 11.15
CA LYS A 218 -0.37 18.03 12.61
C LYS A 218 1.07 18.22 13.12
N PHE A 219 2.07 17.65 12.45
CA PHE A 219 3.45 17.66 12.93
C PHE A 219 4.35 18.56 12.07
N LEU A 220 4.41 19.85 12.40
CA LEU A 220 5.24 20.83 11.69
C LEU A 220 6.72 20.41 11.59
N GLY A 221 7.27 19.82 12.66
CA GLY A 221 8.67 19.37 12.72
C GLY A 221 9.01 18.18 11.82
N LEU A 222 8.01 17.41 11.36
CA LEU A 222 8.20 16.27 10.46
C LEU A 222 8.05 16.64 8.98
N ARG A 223 7.51 17.81 8.66
CA ARG A 223 7.19 18.21 7.27
C ARG A 223 8.39 18.15 6.33
N ALA A 224 9.53 18.71 6.75
CA ALA A 224 10.74 18.71 5.94
C ALA A 224 11.26 17.28 5.71
N TYR A 225 11.20 16.44 6.74
CA TYR A 225 11.63 15.04 6.66
C TYR A 225 10.72 14.23 5.72
N ILE A 226 9.39 14.35 5.87
CA ILE A 226 8.41 13.69 4.99
C ILE A 226 8.66 14.07 3.53
N ARG A 227 8.76 15.36 3.21
CA ARG A 227 9.04 15.81 1.82
C ARG A 227 10.35 15.22 1.29
N LYS A 228 11.41 15.22 2.11
CA LYS A 228 12.70 14.64 1.73
C LYS A 228 12.58 13.14 1.42
N GLN A 229 11.87 12.37 2.25
CA GLN A 229 11.74 10.93 2.04
C GLN A 229 10.86 10.60 0.84
N ILE A 230 9.75 11.32 0.61
CA ILE A 230 8.95 11.17 -0.62
C ILE A 230 9.81 11.47 -1.86
N ASN A 231 10.65 12.51 -1.81
CA ASN A 231 11.56 12.82 -2.92
C ASN A 231 12.55 11.68 -3.16
N ASN A 232 13.11 11.07 -2.11
CA ASN A 232 14.01 9.93 -2.25
C ASN A 232 13.31 8.73 -2.91
N ILE A 233 12.06 8.45 -2.53
CA ILE A 233 11.24 7.40 -3.17
C ILE A 233 11.07 7.70 -4.65
N PHE A 234 10.72 8.94 -5.01
CA PHE A 234 10.59 9.33 -6.42
C PHE A 234 11.91 9.29 -7.19
N TYR A 235 13.04 9.68 -6.57
CA TYR A 235 14.34 9.54 -7.22
C TYR A 235 14.66 8.07 -7.53
N ARG A 236 14.47 7.18 -6.56
CA ARG A 236 14.67 5.74 -6.75
C ARG A 236 13.74 5.18 -7.83
N PHE A 237 12.47 5.58 -7.81
CA PHE A 237 11.50 5.19 -8.84
C PHE A 237 11.92 5.64 -10.23
N ILE A 238 12.26 6.93 -10.42
CA ILE A 238 12.57 7.51 -11.74
C ILE A 238 13.89 6.99 -12.31
N TYR A 239 14.91 6.83 -11.48
CA TYR A 239 16.28 6.63 -11.95
C TYR A 239 16.84 5.22 -11.70
N GLU A 240 16.19 4.40 -10.86
CA GLU A 240 16.73 3.08 -10.49
C GLU A 240 15.76 1.93 -10.80
N THR A 241 14.53 1.98 -10.28
CA THR A 241 13.63 0.81 -10.28
C THR A 241 12.55 0.85 -11.34
N GLU A 242 12.06 2.03 -11.73
CA GLU A 242 10.86 2.23 -12.57
C GLU A 242 9.60 1.50 -12.07
N HIS A 243 9.61 1.00 -10.83
CA HIS A 243 8.53 0.25 -10.21
C HIS A 243 8.34 0.71 -8.76
N HIS A 244 7.11 1.09 -8.42
CA HIS A 244 6.63 1.40 -7.08
C HIS A 244 5.09 1.55 -7.11
N ASN A 245 4.36 0.86 -6.24
CA ASN A 245 2.89 0.78 -6.30
C ASN A 245 2.18 2.07 -5.81
N GLY A 246 2.78 2.81 -4.87
CA GLY A 246 2.17 3.97 -4.22
C GLY A 246 2.47 5.35 -4.81
N ILE A 247 2.94 5.45 -6.06
CA ILE A 247 3.33 6.74 -6.65
C ILE A 247 2.14 7.69 -6.76
N ALA A 248 0.97 7.17 -7.17
CA ALA A 248 -0.26 7.95 -7.30
C ALA A 248 -0.69 8.59 -5.98
N GLU A 249 -0.74 7.80 -4.90
CA GLU A 249 -1.16 8.24 -3.58
C GLU A 249 -0.18 9.25 -2.98
N LEU A 250 1.12 9.04 -3.16
CA LEU A 250 2.15 10.01 -2.74
C LEU A 250 2.02 11.35 -3.48
N LEU A 251 1.68 11.32 -4.77
CA LEU A 251 1.42 12.53 -5.55
C LEU A 251 0.17 13.27 -5.08
N GLU A 252 -0.92 12.58 -4.74
CA GLU A 252 -2.12 13.21 -4.18
C GLU A 252 -1.80 13.99 -2.89
N ILE A 253 -1.02 13.38 -1.99
CA ILE A 253 -0.58 14.05 -0.76
C ILE A 253 0.24 15.29 -1.09
N LEU A 254 1.19 15.16 -2.02
CA LEU A 254 2.01 16.29 -2.44
C LEU A 254 1.20 17.41 -3.07
N GLY A 255 0.13 17.11 -3.82
CA GLY A 255 -0.77 18.11 -4.38
C GLY A 255 -1.40 18.97 -3.29
N SER A 256 -1.95 18.31 -2.25
CA SER A 256 -2.48 19.02 -1.08
C SER A 256 -1.41 19.83 -0.34
N ILE A 257 -0.18 19.32 -0.25
CA ILE A 257 0.94 20.03 0.37
C ILE A 257 1.32 21.29 -0.42
N ILE A 258 1.38 21.17 -1.75
CA ILE A 258 1.76 22.25 -2.67
C ILE A 258 0.73 23.38 -2.63
N ASN A 259 -0.56 23.06 -2.53
CA ASN A 259 -1.62 24.06 -2.35
C ASN A 259 -1.47 24.92 -1.10
N GLY A 260 -0.78 24.40 -0.09
CA GLY A 260 -0.47 25.14 1.13
C GLY A 260 0.79 26.01 1.05
N PHE A 261 1.49 26.08 -0.10
CA PHE A 261 2.71 26.86 -0.21
C PHE A 261 2.45 28.37 -0.21
N ALA A 262 3.27 29.09 0.55
CA ALA A 262 3.27 30.54 0.52
C ALA A 262 4.00 31.06 -0.73
N LEU A 263 3.51 32.16 -1.28
CA LEU A 263 4.20 32.91 -2.33
C LEU A 263 5.08 34.00 -1.71
N PRO A 264 6.28 34.27 -2.25
CA PRO A 264 6.90 33.59 -3.40
C PRO A 264 7.42 32.19 -3.08
N LEU A 265 7.41 31.30 -4.07
CA LEU A 265 7.88 29.92 -3.89
C LEU A 265 9.38 29.87 -3.58
N LYS A 266 9.72 29.08 -2.56
CA LYS A 266 11.10 28.79 -2.20
C LYS A 266 11.81 27.99 -3.29
N GLU A 267 13.12 28.19 -3.39
CA GLU A 267 13.96 27.52 -4.38
C GLU A 267 13.90 25.99 -4.28
N GLU A 268 13.78 25.44 -3.07
CA GLU A 268 13.60 23.99 -2.85
C GLU A 268 12.37 23.41 -3.58
N HIS A 269 11.28 24.18 -3.67
CA HIS A 269 10.05 23.76 -4.35
C HIS A 269 10.20 23.83 -5.88
N LYS A 270 10.98 24.80 -6.38
CA LYS A 270 11.31 24.88 -7.81
C LYS A 270 12.18 23.71 -8.26
N ILE A 271 13.20 23.37 -7.46
CA ILE A 271 14.06 22.22 -7.72
C ILE A 271 13.23 20.94 -7.74
N PHE A 272 12.29 20.77 -6.80
CA PHE A 272 11.38 19.63 -6.77
C PHE A 272 10.54 19.50 -8.05
N LEU A 273 9.97 20.59 -8.56
CA LEU A 273 9.24 20.60 -9.84
C LEU A 273 10.12 20.10 -10.99
N LEU A 274 11.31 20.68 -11.12
CA LEU A 274 12.18 20.44 -12.27
C LEU A 274 12.86 19.06 -12.24
N LYS A 275 13.22 18.58 -11.06
CA LYS A 275 14.02 17.35 -10.90
C LYS A 275 13.20 16.10 -10.60
N VAL A 276 11.94 16.27 -10.18
CA VAL A 276 11.09 15.13 -9.77
C VAL A 276 9.79 15.10 -10.56
N LEU A 277 8.98 16.17 -10.50
CA LEU A 277 7.67 16.16 -11.17
C LEU A 277 7.79 16.12 -12.71
N LEU A 278 8.73 16.86 -13.32
CA LEU A 278 8.92 16.80 -14.77
C LEU A 278 9.42 15.42 -15.25
N PRO A 279 10.45 14.80 -14.66
CA PRO A 279 10.89 13.47 -15.06
C PRO A 279 9.85 12.36 -14.87
N LEU A 280 8.93 12.47 -13.90
CA LEU A 280 7.83 11.50 -13.72
C LEU A 280 6.94 11.35 -14.95
N HIS A 281 6.87 12.35 -15.83
CA HIS A 281 6.12 12.29 -17.10
C HIS A 281 6.80 11.45 -18.18
N LYS A 282 8.05 10.99 -17.95
CA LYS A 282 8.83 10.22 -18.93
C LYS A 282 8.84 8.73 -18.65
N VAL A 283 8.37 8.29 -17.48
CA VAL A 283 8.39 6.89 -17.07
C VAL A 283 7.26 6.15 -17.77
N LYS A 284 7.52 4.90 -18.19
CA LYS A 284 6.60 4.09 -19.02
C LYS A 284 5.27 3.78 -18.33
N SER A 285 5.26 3.68 -17.01
CA SER A 285 4.08 3.43 -16.17
C SER A 285 3.21 4.68 -15.92
N LEU A 286 3.38 5.74 -16.74
CA LEU A 286 2.64 7.00 -16.60
C LEU A 286 1.12 6.80 -16.56
N SER A 287 0.56 5.83 -17.30
CA SER A 287 -0.90 5.56 -17.34
C SER A 287 -1.51 5.35 -15.95
N VAL A 288 -0.81 4.62 -15.08
CA VAL A 288 -1.26 4.21 -13.73
C VAL A 288 -1.51 5.40 -12.80
N TYR A 289 -0.71 6.45 -12.95
CA TYR A 289 -0.78 7.65 -12.12
C TYR A 289 -1.10 8.92 -12.94
N HIS A 290 -1.52 8.73 -14.20
CA HIS A 290 -1.80 9.80 -15.15
C HIS A 290 -2.86 10.78 -14.63
N PRO A 291 -3.98 10.33 -13.99
CA PRO A 291 -4.97 11.24 -13.43
C PRO A 291 -4.39 12.14 -12.32
N GLN A 292 -3.55 11.60 -11.45
CA GLN A 292 -2.96 12.29 -10.29
C GLN A 292 -1.87 13.28 -10.73
N VAL A 293 -1.10 12.94 -11.77
CA VAL A 293 -0.12 13.86 -12.40
C VAL A 293 -0.82 14.99 -13.17
N ARG A 294 -1.92 14.69 -13.88
CA ARG A 294 -2.64 15.67 -14.71
C ARG A 294 -3.55 16.60 -13.89
N SER A 295 -4.17 16.14 -12.80
CA SER A 295 -5.38 16.80 -12.27
C SER A 295 -5.23 17.68 -11.02
N GLY A 296 -4.04 17.82 -10.42
CA GLY A 296 -3.90 18.70 -9.24
C GLY A 296 -2.50 19.27 -9.08
N VAL A 297 -1.52 18.40 -8.79
CA VAL A 297 -0.14 18.76 -8.48
C VAL A 297 0.47 19.68 -9.53
N TYR A 298 0.38 19.32 -10.82
CA TYR A 298 1.05 20.04 -11.89
C TYR A 298 0.33 21.35 -12.27
N ILE A 299 -1.01 21.33 -12.34
CA ILE A 299 -1.82 22.51 -12.65
C ILE A 299 -1.70 23.55 -11.54
N GLU A 300 -1.77 23.13 -10.27
CA GLU A 300 -1.67 24.04 -9.12
C GLU A 300 -0.27 24.62 -8.98
N MET A 301 0.79 23.82 -9.15
CA MET A 301 2.15 24.36 -9.15
C MET A 301 2.38 25.33 -10.31
N ILE A 302 1.86 25.04 -11.50
CA ILE A 302 1.90 25.96 -12.66
C ILE A 302 1.11 27.24 -12.39
N HIS A 303 -0.07 27.15 -11.78
CA HIS A 303 -0.92 28.28 -11.42
C HIS A 303 -0.25 29.16 -10.35
N MET A 304 0.42 28.56 -9.36
CA MET A 304 1.24 29.29 -8.36
C MET A 304 2.51 29.91 -8.96
N HIS A 305 3.03 29.38 -10.08
CA HIS A 305 4.23 29.85 -10.79
C HIS A 305 3.96 30.73 -12.01
N ALA A 306 2.74 31.26 -12.19
CA ALA A 306 2.31 32.08 -13.33
C ALA A 306 2.98 33.47 -13.44
N SER A 307 4.28 33.56 -13.16
CA SER A 307 5.07 34.76 -13.40
C SER A 307 6.48 34.55 -13.95
N GLN A 308 7.01 33.33 -14.22
CA GLN A 308 8.34 33.28 -14.88
C GLN A 308 8.89 32.00 -15.57
N CYS A 309 8.26 30.82 -15.55
CA CYS A 309 8.90 29.61 -16.11
C CYS A 309 8.00 28.68 -16.94
N VAL A 310 6.79 29.12 -17.29
CA VAL A 310 5.72 28.18 -17.70
C VAL A 310 5.64 27.95 -19.21
N GLU A 311 6.14 28.83 -20.08
CA GLU A 311 6.00 28.65 -21.53
C GLU A 311 6.67 27.37 -22.05
N LYS A 312 7.88 27.03 -21.60
CA LYS A 312 8.58 25.82 -22.08
C LYS A 312 7.98 24.51 -21.54
N VAL A 313 7.30 24.58 -20.39
CA VAL A 313 6.78 23.44 -19.64
C VAL A 313 5.36 23.09 -20.09
N ILE A 314 4.53 24.11 -20.36
CA ILE A 314 3.25 23.98 -21.07
C ILE A 314 3.47 23.43 -22.48
N PHE A 315 4.45 23.96 -23.22
CA PHE A 315 4.74 23.52 -24.59
C PHE A 315 5.23 22.07 -24.67
N TYR A 316 5.95 21.58 -23.66
CA TYR A 316 6.48 20.21 -23.68
C TYR A 316 5.43 19.15 -23.31
N VAL A 317 4.42 19.51 -22.50
CA VAL A 317 3.40 18.58 -22.01
C VAL A 317 2.10 18.63 -22.81
N LEU A 318 1.68 19.79 -23.32
CA LEU A 318 0.44 19.91 -24.11
C LEU A 318 0.59 19.57 -25.61
N LEU A 319 1.82 19.50 -26.14
CA LEU A 319 2.05 19.20 -27.57
C LEU A 319 2.65 17.80 -27.83
N ARG A 320 2.93 17.00 -26.79
CA ARG A 320 3.46 15.63 -26.93
C ARG A 320 2.53 14.52 -26.43
N THR A 321 1.31 14.87 -26.05
CA THR A 321 0.16 13.95 -25.90
C THR A 321 -0.88 14.30 -26.93
#